data_AF-A0A0J5FLS7-F1
#
_entry.id   AF-A0A0J5FLS7-F1
#
_cell.length_a   1.000
_cell.length_b   1.000
_cell.length_c   1.000
_cell.angle_alpha   90.00
_cell.angle_beta   90.00
_cell.angle_gamma   90.00
#
_symmetry.space_group_name_H-M   'P 1'
#
loop_
_entity.id
_entity.type
_entity.pdbx_description
1 polymer ?
#
loop_
_entity_poly.entity_id
_entity_poly.type
_entity_poly.pdbx_seq_one_letter_code
_entity_poly.pdbx_strand_id
1 'polypeptide(L)' 'MNSNQINKKNIIPPYLLECIAKNCDTEDKEFILKTLDHVNQLMKHSPRENKPHANEDNSSLYNDKILPK' A
#
# COMPACT_ATOMS: atom_id res chain seq x y z
N MET A 1 -16.06 4.26 -3.80
CA MET A 1 -14.60 4.32 -3.59
C MET A 1 -14.35 4.09 -2.11
N ASN A 2 -13.77 2.97 -1.70
CA ASN A 2 -13.41 2.72 -0.30
C ASN A 2 -12.08 3.44 -0.02
N SER A 3 -12.14 4.70 0.37
CA SER A 3 -11.00 5.59 0.65
C SER A 3 -10.15 5.21 1.86
N ASN A 4 -10.52 4.15 2.59
CA ASN A 4 -9.89 3.79 3.87
C ASN A 4 -8.84 2.69 3.72
N GLN A 5 -8.54 2.24 2.50
CA GLN A 5 -7.49 1.24 2.29
C GLN A 5 -6.13 1.92 2.19
N ILE A 6 -5.35 1.78 3.26
CA ILE A 6 -3.97 2.24 3.32
C ILE A 6 -3.14 1.40 2.33
N ASN A 7 -2.72 2.01 1.22
CA ASN A 7 -1.77 1.39 0.29
C ASN A 7 -0.34 1.68 0.77
N LYS A 8 0.32 0.66 1.34
CA LYS A 8 1.69 0.78 1.87
C LYS A 8 2.70 1.30 0.85
N LYS A 9 2.51 1.03 -0.45
CA LYS A 9 3.40 1.49 -1.52
C LYS A 9 3.37 3.00 -1.73
N ASN A 10 2.32 3.66 -1.23
CA ASN A 10 2.14 5.11 -1.34
C ASN A 10 2.52 5.85 -0.04
N ILE A 11 2.93 5.13 1.01
CA ILE A 11 3.42 5.73 2.25
C ILE A 11 4.91 6.03 2.09
N ILE A 12 5.34 7.20 2.55
CA ILE A 12 6.75 7.58 2.64
C ILE A 12 7.49 6.53 3.51
N PRO A 13 8.57 5.91 3.00
CA PRO A 13 9.28 4.90 3.77
C PRO A 13 9.85 5.45 5.10
N PRO A 14 9.77 4.68 6.22
CA PRO A 14 10.29 5.13 7.51
C PRO A 14 11.75 5.58 7.46
N TYR A 15 12.60 4.86 6.73
CA TYR A 15 14.02 5.19 6.60
C TYR A 15 14.26 6.58 6.00
N LEU A 16 13.36 7.05 5.12
CA LEU A 16 13.48 8.37 4.51
C LEU A 16 13.20 9.45 5.55
N LEU A 17 12.18 9.28 6.38
CA LEU A 17 11.88 10.19 7.49
C LEU A 17 13.00 10.22 8.54
N GLU A 18 13.64 9.08 8.83
CA GLU A 18 14.84 9.04 9.67
C GLU A 18 16.01 9.83 9.09
N CYS A 19 16.23 9.74 7.78
CA CYS A 19 17.26 10.52 7.09
C CYS A 19 16.96 12.02 7.14
N ILE A 20 15.70 12.43 6.98
CA ILE A 20 15.30 13.84 7.06
C ILE A 20 15.47 14.34 8.50
N ALA A 21 15.04 13.58 9.51
CA ALA A 21 15.16 13.96 10.93
C ALA A 21 16.61 14.17 11.42
N LYS A 22 17.60 13.60 10.70
CA LYS A 22 19.03 13.80 10.96
C LYS A 22 19.59 15.10 10.35
N ASN A 23 18.93 15.65 9.33
CA ASN A 23 19.43 16.75 8.52
C ASN A 23 18.52 18.00 8.53
N CYS A 24 17.46 18.01 9.35
CA CYS A 24 16.55 19.15 9.50
C CYS A 24 16.84 19.95 10.76
N ASP A 25 16.30 21.17 10.80
CA ASP A 25 16.36 22.03 11.98
C ASP A 25 15.54 21.47 13.15
N THR A 26 15.84 21.95 14.36
CA THR A 26 15.21 21.45 15.60
C THR A 26 13.70 21.63 15.60
N GLU A 27 13.18 22.72 15.00
CA GLU A 27 11.75 22.99 14.91
C GLU A 27 11.02 21.95 14.05
N ASP A 28 11.58 21.62 12.88
CA ASP A 28 11.00 20.63 11.96
C ASP A 28 11.15 19.19 12.48
N LYS A 29 12.22 18.93 13.23
CA LYS A 29 12.56 17.60 13.72
C LYS A 29 11.45 16.97 14.54
N GLU A 30 10.77 17.76 15.37
CA GLU A 30 9.66 17.26 16.19
C GLU A 30 8.51 16.74 15.31
N PHE A 31 8.15 17.48 14.27
CA PHE A 31 7.08 17.09 13.33
C PHE A 31 7.46 15.88 12.49
N ILE A 32 8.72 15.78 12.07
CA ILE A 32 9.22 14.62 11.33
C ILE A 32 9.20 13.37 12.22
N LEU A 33 9.60 13.48 13.49
CA LEU A 33 9.55 12.36 14.43
C LEU A 33 8.11 11.91 14.72
N LYS A 34 7.17 12.84 14.89
CA LYS A 34 5.73 12.52 15.00
C LYS A 34 5.21 11.79 13.76
N THR A 35 5.61 12.25 12.58
CA THR A 35 5.24 11.62 11.31
C THR A 35 5.84 10.22 11.19
N LEU A 36 7.11 10.04 11.57
CA LEU A 36 7.80 8.75 11.58
C LEU A 36 7.11 7.74 12.50
N ASP A 37 6.73 8.15 13.70
CA ASP A 37 6.00 7.31 14.63
C ASP A 37 4.65 6.86 14.03
N HIS A 38 3.91 7.79 13.45
CA HIS A 38 2.64 7.48 12.79
C HIS A 38 2.83 6.50 11.61
N VAL A 39 3.80 6.73 10.75
CA VAL A 39 4.13 5.84 9.62
C VAL A 39 4.52 4.44 10.11
N ASN A 40 5.31 4.34 11.18
CA ASN A 40 5.66 3.06 11.78
C ASN A 40 4.45 2.30 12.29
N GLN A 41 3.49 3.00 12.91
CA GLN A 41 2.22 2.40 13.32
C GLN A 41 1.40 1.92 12.11
N LEU A 42 1.31 2.72 11.03
CA LEU A 42 0.59 2.34 9.81
C LEU A 42 1.19 1.08 9.15
N MET A 43 2.53 0.99 9.12
CA MET A 43 3.22 -0.18 8.56
C MET A 43 3.00 -1.45 9.39
N LYS A 44 2.93 -1.31 10.73
CA LYS A 44 2.65 -2.41 11.69
C LYS A 44 1.18 -2.86 11.68
N HIS A 45 0.25 -1.91 11.59
CA HIS A 45 -1.20 -2.13 11.80
C HIS A 45 -2.01 -2.28 10.52
N SER A 46 -1.39 -2.31 9.34
CA SER A 46 -2.13 -2.50 8.10
C SER A 46 -2.98 -3.78 8.19
N PRO A 47 -4.31 -3.69 8.04
CA PRO A 47 -5.16 -4.87 7.99
C PRO A 47 -4.62 -5.72 6.85
N ARG A 48 -4.30 -6.99 7.15
CA ARG A 48 -3.76 -7.99 6.22
C ARG A 48 -4.10 -7.59 4.80
N GLU A 49 -3.09 -7.19 4.04
CA GLU A 49 -3.23 -7.02 2.60
C GLU A 49 -4.08 -8.18 2.12
N ASN A 50 -5.20 -7.86 1.44
CA ASN A 50 -6.05 -8.85 0.81
C ASN A 50 -5.11 -9.90 0.22
N LYS A 51 -5.31 -11.16 0.64
CA LYS A 51 -4.60 -12.32 0.09
C LYS A 51 -4.41 -12.07 -1.40
N PRO A 52 -3.22 -12.35 -1.98
CA PRO A 52 -3.07 -12.28 -3.42
C PRO A 52 -4.26 -13.03 -4.01
N HIS A 53 -5.13 -12.32 -4.74
CA HIS A 53 -6.16 -12.97 -5.52
C HIS A 53 -5.35 -13.90 -6.42
N ALA A 54 -5.45 -15.20 -6.16
CA ALA A 54 -4.95 -16.19 -7.10
C ALA A 54 -5.58 -15.81 -8.44
N ASN A 55 -4.75 -15.68 -9.46
CA ASN A 55 -5.19 -15.40 -10.80
C ASN A 55 -6.21 -16.48 -11.20
N GLU A 56 -7.49 -16.13 -11.15
CA GLU A 56 -8.48 -16.75 -12.01
C GLU A 56 -8.71 -15.74 -13.14
N ASP A 57 -7.70 -15.65 -14.01
CA ASP A 57 -7.94 -15.30 -15.40
C ASP A 57 -9.03 -16.26 -15.86
N ASN A 58 -10.24 -15.71 -15.95
CA ASN A 58 -11.39 -16.38 -16.47
C ASN A 58 -11.10 -16.69 -17.94
N SER A 59 -10.58 -17.90 -18.17
CA SER A 59 -10.69 -18.60 -19.44
C SER A 59 -12.18 -18.91 -19.66
N SER A 60 -12.95 -17.90 -20.06
CA SER A 60 -14.30 -18.07 -20.60
C SER A 60 -14.75 -16.75 -21.20
N LEU A 61 -14.57 -16.61 -22.52
CA LEU A 61 -15.54 -16.00 -23.45
C LEU A 61 -14.93 -15.85 -24.86
N TYR A 62 -14.83 -16.97 -25.56
CA TYR A 62 -15.14 -16.98 -27.00
C TYR A 62 -16.15 -18.10 -27.25
N ASN A 63 -17.41 -17.72 -27.00
CA ASN A 63 -18.62 -18.00 -27.76
C ASN A 63 -18.80 -19.38 -28.41
N ASP A 64 -19.81 -20.09 -27.91
CA ASP A 64 -20.58 -21.11 -28.60
C ASP A 64 -20.93 -20.74 -30.05
N LYS A 65 -20.59 -21.61 -31.01
CA LYS A 65 -21.43 -21.91 -32.16
C LYS A 65 -21.36 -23.41 -32.47
N ILE A 66 -22.42 -24.11 -32.09
CA ILE A 66 -22.80 -25.43 -32.55
C ILE A 66 -23.02 -25.41 -34.08
N LEU A 67 -22.44 -26.35 -34.84
CA LEU A 67 -23.17 -27.10 -35.87
C LEU A 67 -22.40 -28.37 -36.34
N PRO A 68 -23.04 -29.56 -36.38
CA PRO A 68 -22.42 -30.79 -36.86
C PRO A 68 -22.65 -31.02 -38.37
N LYS A 69 -21.75 -31.73 -39.03
CA LYS A 69 -22.06 -32.60 -40.18
C LYS A 69 -21.07 -33.74 -40.30
#